data_AF-A0A3B8INP0-F1
#
_entry.id   AF-A0A3B8INP0-F1
#
_cell.length_a   1.000
_cell.length_b   1.000
_cell.length_c   1.000
_cell.angle_alpha   90.00
_cell.angle_beta   90.00
_cell.angle_gamma   90.00
#
_symmetry.space_group_name_H-M   'P 1'
#
loop_
_entity.id
_entity.type
_entity.pdbx_description
1 polymer ?
#
loop_
_entity_poly.entity_id
_entity_poly.type
_entity_poly.pdbx_seq_one_letter_code
_entity_poly.pdbx_strand_id
1 'polypeptide(L)'
;MLKAIIRIGLLGALLLGNFPIIAQSLGHSTDSHDASIAYTQGWQAIMDYGQYTQSEVYFREALAHDPDFLLAACQVARLSKDSLERVQLLDQVQAGLGSVPADEQALLANFVELMILTNLRESSTATQAEISAQAQKALRLAEENLRGLVRKYKDEVYYISEYIEVINYNHGPQAALDTLADMDHTRLLNAVPFLMGYRAQLYADLGKTAKADEYLYQR
;
A
#
# COMPACT_ATOMS: atom_id res chain seq x y z
N MET A 1 10.27 -15.14 31.67
CA MET A 1 9.51 -15.16 30.41
C MET A 1 8.95 -13.76 30.18
N LEU A 2 9.67 -12.94 29.42
CA LEU A 2 9.37 -11.53 29.18
C LEU A 2 9.44 -11.33 27.66
N LYS A 3 8.34 -10.85 27.07
CA LYS A 3 8.19 -10.62 25.62
C LYS A 3 9.19 -9.55 25.17
N ALA A 4 10.08 -9.89 24.25
CA ALA A 4 11.02 -8.95 23.66
C ALA A 4 10.28 -8.04 22.67
N ILE A 5 10.16 -6.77 23.05
CA ILE A 5 9.87 -5.66 22.15
C ILE A 5 11.20 -5.31 21.48
N ILE A 6 11.36 -5.62 20.19
CA ILE A 6 12.50 -5.12 19.42
C ILE A 6 12.11 -3.74 18.88
N ARG A 7 12.53 -2.70 19.62
CA ARG A 7 12.72 -1.35 19.10
C ARG A 7 14.10 -1.32 18.42
N ILE A 8 14.14 -1.22 17.11
CA ILE A 8 15.37 -0.82 16.40
C ILE A 8 15.24 0.68 16.11
N GLY A 9 15.97 1.47 16.88
CA GLY A 9 16.39 2.80 16.48
C GLY A 9 17.91 2.82 16.52
N LEU A 10 18.56 3.10 15.40
CA LEU A 10 19.45 4.25 15.22
C LEU A 10 20.23 4.17 13.90
N LEU A 11 20.28 5.33 13.23
CA LEU A 11 21.37 5.88 12.41
C LEU A 11 21.88 5.08 11.20
N GLY A 12 21.46 5.52 10.02
CA GLY A 12 22.20 5.41 8.77
C GLY A 12 21.97 6.69 7.96
N ALA A 13 23.05 7.40 7.62
CA ALA A 13 23.01 8.65 6.87
C ALA A 13 22.23 8.50 5.55
N LEU A 14 21.27 9.40 5.32
CA LEU A 14 20.58 9.57 4.04
C LEU A 14 21.57 10.11 3.02
N LEU A 15 22.33 9.21 2.40
CA LEU A 15 22.66 9.37 0.99
C LEU A 15 21.32 9.33 0.27
N LEU A 16 20.78 10.51 -0.04
CA LEU A 16 19.70 10.67 -1.01
C LEU A 16 20.25 10.23 -2.37
N GLY A 17 20.33 8.92 -2.58
CA GLY A 17 20.34 8.37 -3.92
C GLY A 17 19.10 8.93 -4.60
N ASN A 18 19.29 9.66 -5.70
CA ASN A 18 18.20 10.02 -6.59
C ASN A 18 17.64 8.72 -7.17
N PHE A 19 16.75 8.06 -6.42
CA PHE A 19 15.90 7.04 -6.98
C PHE A 19 14.93 7.74 -7.94
N PRO A 20 14.82 7.28 -9.20
CA PRO A 20 13.90 7.88 -10.13
C PRO A 20 12.48 7.82 -9.54
N ILE A 21 11.73 8.91 -9.64
CA ILE A 21 10.30 8.90 -9.34
C ILE A 21 9.69 7.86 -10.28
N ILE A 22 9.20 6.77 -9.73
CA ILE A 22 8.44 5.77 -10.49
C ILE A 22 7.06 6.38 -10.71
N ALA A 23 6.85 6.94 -11.90
CA ALA A 23 5.57 7.49 -12.28
C ALA A 23 4.51 6.38 -12.33
N GLN A 24 3.34 6.66 -11.77
CA GLN A 24 2.19 5.77 -11.85
C GLN A 24 1.62 5.80 -13.28
N SER A 25 1.28 4.63 -13.81
CA SER A 25 0.71 4.40 -15.15
C SER A 25 -0.82 4.25 -15.16
N LEU A 26 -1.44 3.99 -14.02
CA LEU A 26 -2.88 4.08 -13.82
C LEU A 26 -3.26 5.56 -13.78
N GLY A 27 -4.11 5.99 -14.72
CA GLY A 27 -4.61 7.37 -14.73
C GLY A 27 -5.53 7.61 -13.54
N HIS A 28 -5.24 8.65 -12.77
CA HIS A 28 -6.08 9.12 -11.66
C HIS A 28 -7.05 10.21 -12.13
N SER A 29 -8.14 10.40 -11.40
CA SER A 29 -9.17 11.39 -11.75
C SER A 29 -8.78 12.84 -11.47
N THR A 30 -7.55 13.11 -11.03
CA THR A 30 -7.06 14.47 -10.82
C THR A 30 -6.48 15.05 -12.11
N ASP A 31 -6.92 16.27 -12.45
CA ASP A 31 -6.31 17.07 -13.54
C ASP A 31 -5.15 17.93 -13.03
N SER A 32 -4.89 17.92 -11.72
CA SER A 32 -3.83 18.71 -11.09
C SER A 32 -2.49 17.97 -11.16
N HIS A 33 -1.56 18.54 -11.93
CA HIS A 33 -0.20 18.01 -12.05
C HIS A 33 0.52 17.95 -10.69
N ASP A 34 0.39 19.01 -9.89
CA ASP A 34 1.03 19.10 -8.58
C ASP A 34 0.42 18.09 -7.60
N ALA A 35 -0.90 17.88 -7.65
CA ALA A 35 -1.55 16.84 -6.85
C ALA A 35 -1.04 15.43 -7.23
N SER A 36 -0.87 15.17 -8.52
CA SER A 36 -0.34 13.89 -9.02
C SER A 36 1.11 13.65 -8.57
N ILE A 37 1.95 14.69 -8.57
CA ILE A 37 3.33 14.62 -8.07
C ILE A 37 3.33 14.31 -6.58
N ALA A 38 2.59 15.08 -5.78
CA ALA A 38 2.54 14.92 -4.33
C ALA A 38 1.99 13.53 -3.96
N TYR A 39 0.95 13.05 -4.64
CA TYR A 39 0.43 11.70 -4.44
C TYR A 39 1.48 10.61 -4.72
N THR A 40 2.25 10.75 -5.81
CA THR A 40 3.33 9.83 -6.14
C THR A 40 4.45 9.85 -5.09
N GLN A 41 4.81 11.03 -4.58
CA GLN A 41 5.79 11.19 -3.50
C GLN A 41 5.31 10.56 -2.19
N GLY A 42 4.01 10.61 -1.90
CA GLY A 42 3.43 9.93 -0.74
C GLY A 42 3.64 8.42 -0.79
N TRP A 43 3.39 7.79 -1.93
CA TRP A 43 3.69 6.37 -2.11
C TRP A 43 5.18 6.08 -2.02
N GLN A 44 6.02 6.90 -2.65
CA GLN A 44 7.46 6.74 -2.59
C GLN A 44 7.99 6.79 -1.14
N ALA A 45 7.50 7.74 -0.34
CA ALA A 45 7.86 7.87 1.06
C ALA A 45 7.60 6.56 1.85
N ILE A 46 6.48 5.87 1.62
CA ILE A 46 6.19 4.59 2.30
C ILE A 46 7.00 3.44 1.68
N MET A 47 6.93 3.27 0.37
CA MET A 47 7.37 2.05 -0.30
C MET A 47 8.89 2.02 -0.52
N ASP A 48 9.53 3.17 -0.69
CA ASP A 48 10.98 3.22 -0.87
C ASP A 48 11.70 3.49 0.45
N TYR A 49 11.08 4.27 1.34
CA TYR A 49 11.75 4.79 2.53
C TYR A 49 11.11 4.40 3.88
N GLY A 50 9.93 3.77 3.89
CA GLY A 50 9.23 3.40 5.13
C GLY A 50 8.76 4.59 5.98
N GLN A 51 8.62 5.78 5.37
CA GLN A 51 8.35 7.06 6.06
C GLN A 51 6.86 7.41 6.07
N TYR A 52 6.07 6.71 6.89
CA TYR A 52 4.61 6.91 7.00
C TYR A 52 4.19 8.34 7.41
N THR A 53 4.95 9.01 8.28
CA THR A 53 4.63 10.40 8.66
C THR A 53 4.87 11.37 7.51
N GLN A 54 5.94 11.16 6.73
CA GLN A 54 6.24 12.01 5.58
C GLN A 54 5.26 11.77 4.43
N SER A 55 4.84 10.53 4.21
CA SER A 55 3.83 10.23 3.20
C SER A 55 2.49 10.89 3.48
N GLU A 56 2.07 10.95 4.75
CA GLU A 56 0.84 11.65 5.12
C GLU A 56 0.91 13.13 4.73
N VAL A 57 2.06 13.79 4.95
CA VAL A 57 2.28 15.18 4.52
C VAL A 57 2.08 15.33 3.02
N TYR A 58 2.67 14.43 2.21
CA TYR A 58 2.51 14.46 0.76
C TYR A 58 1.08 14.19 0.28
N PHE A 59 0.37 13.25 0.89
CA PHE A 59 -1.03 13.01 0.53
C PHE A 59 -1.94 14.20 0.91
N ARG A 60 -1.64 14.89 2.02
CA ARG A 60 -2.32 16.14 2.38
C ARG A 60 -2.00 17.28 1.43
N GLU A 61 -0.75 17.37 0.96
CA GLU A 61 -0.34 18.31 -0.08
C GLU A 61 -1.10 18.04 -1.39
N ALA A 62 -1.25 16.78 -1.79
CA ALA A 62 -2.08 16.42 -2.95
C ALA A 62 -3.52 16.93 -2.81
N LEU A 63 -4.14 16.79 -1.62
CA LEU A 63 -5.48 17.35 -1.34
C LEU A 63 -5.52 18.87 -1.30
N ALA A 64 -4.42 19.53 -0.93
CA ALA A 64 -4.34 20.99 -0.96
C ALA A 64 -4.36 21.51 -2.41
N HIS A 65 -3.80 20.74 -3.35
CA HIS A 65 -3.81 21.03 -4.79
C HIS A 65 -5.10 20.59 -5.49
N ASP A 66 -5.73 19.51 -5.02
CA ASP A 66 -7.00 18.99 -5.53
C ASP A 66 -7.82 18.35 -4.39
N PRO A 67 -8.74 19.11 -3.76
CA PRO A 67 -9.55 18.61 -2.65
C PRO A 67 -10.51 17.46 -3.02
N ASP A 68 -10.81 17.28 -4.30
CA ASP A 68 -11.71 16.24 -4.81
C ASP A 68 -10.94 14.98 -5.23
N PHE A 69 -9.60 14.96 -5.06
CA PHE A 69 -8.78 13.81 -5.39
C PHE A 69 -8.98 12.64 -4.41
N LEU A 70 -9.94 11.77 -4.74
CA LEU A 70 -10.40 10.70 -3.86
C LEU A 70 -9.31 9.70 -3.45
N LEU A 71 -8.36 9.36 -4.34
CA LEU A 71 -7.25 8.48 -3.96
C LEU A 71 -6.37 9.14 -2.89
N ALA A 72 -6.09 10.44 -2.99
CA ALA A 72 -5.32 11.15 -1.95
C ALA A 72 -6.11 11.22 -0.64
N ALA A 73 -7.41 11.53 -0.69
CA ALA A 73 -8.31 11.53 0.47
C ALA A 73 -8.28 10.18 1.20
N CYS A 74 -8.32 9.11 0.42
CA CYS A 74 -8.27 7.75 0.92
C CYS A 74 -6.94 7.43 1.63
N GLN A 75 -5.81 7.88 1.08
CA GLN A 75 -4.51 7.67 1.71
C GLN A 75 -4.34 8.49 2.99
N VAL A 76 -4.83 9.73 3.03
CA VAL A 76 -4.87 10.52 4.26
C VAL A 76 -5.70 9.82 5.33
N ALA A 77 -6.87 9.29 4.98
CA ALA A 77 -7.71 8.58 5.93
C ALA A 77 -7.07 7.29 6.48
N ARG A 78 -6.29 6.56 5.68
CA ARG A 78 -5.55 5.37 6.14
C ARG A 78 -4.43 5.71 7.13
N LEU A 79 -3.87 6.92 7.05
CA LEU A 79 -2.72 7.34 7.87
C LEU A 79 -3.11 8.22 9.07
N SER A 80 -4.25 8.91 8.97
CA SER A 80 -4.67 9.86 10.00
C SER A 80 -4.94 9.18 11.33
N LYS A 81 -4.42 9.80 12.39
CA LYS A 81 -4.67 9.41 13.78
C LYS A 81 -5.97 9.97 14.32
N ASP A 82 -6.58 10.95 13.65
CA ASP A 82 -7.86 11.54 14.05
C ASP A 82 -9.02 10.68 13.54
N SER A 83 -9.75 10.06 14.47
CA SER A 83 -10.89 9.21 14.12
C SER A 83 -12.03 9.96 13.42
N LEU A 84 -12.26 11.23 13.77
CA LEU A 84 -13.33 12.01 13.14
C LEU A 84 -12.97 12.32 11.69
N GLU A 85 -11.73 12.71 11.45
CA GLU A 85 -11.22 12.93 10.09
C GLU A 85 -11.31 11.67 9.23
N ARG A 86 -10.91 10.50 9.78
CA ARG A 86 -11.02 9.23 9.06
C ARG A 86 -12.45 8.90 8.63
N VAL A 87 -13.45 9.17 9.48
CA VAL A 87 -14.86 8.93 9.16
C VAL A 87 -15.34 9.91 8.09
N GLN A 88 -15.00 11.19 8.20
CA GLN A 88 -15.38 12.20 7.20
C GLN A 88 -14.80 11.90 5.81
N LEU A 89 -13.52 11.53 5.75
CA LEU A 89 -12.87 11.14 4.50
C LEU A 89 -13.44 9.83 3.95
N LEU A 90 -13.82 8.88 4.81
CA LEU A 90 -14.52 7.66 4.38
C LEU A 90 -15.85 7.99 3.69
N ASP A 91 -16.66 8.86 4.30
CA ASP A 91 -17.94 9.28 3.72
C ASP A 91 -17.74 9.99 2.37
N GLN A 92 -16.72 10.86 2.27
CA GLN A 92 -16.36 11.53 1.01
C GLN A 92 -15.98 10.52 -0.08
N VAL A 93 -15.06 9.59 0.22
CA VAL A 93 -14.59 8.61 -0.77
C VAL A 93 -15.73 7.68 -1.21
N GLN A 94 -16.58 7.25 -0.27
CA GLN A 94 -17.74 6.42 -0.60
C GLN A 94 -18.74 7.14 -1.50
N ALA A 95 -19.00 8.43 -1.26
CA ALA A 95 -19.89 9.23 -2.10
C ALA A 95 -19.35 9.41 -3.53
N GLY A 96 -18.02 9.47 -3.68
CA GLY A 96 -17.33 9.67 -4.97
C GLY A 96 -16.96 8.39 -5.73
N LEU A 97 -17.16 7.19 -5.17
CA LEU A 97 -16.77 5.93 -5.83
C LEU A 97 -17.30 5.78 -7.25
N GLY A 98 -18.52 6.26 -7.52
CA GLY A 98 -19.17 6.14 -8.84
C GLY A 98 -18.79 7.23 -9.84
N SER A 99 -17.99 8.23 -9.48
CA SER A 99 -17.63 9.35 -10.36
C SER A 99 -16.25 9.22 -11.00
N VAL A 100 -15.47 8.20 -10.65
CA VAL A 100 -14.12 7.96 -11.20
C VAL A 100 -14.14 6.85 -12.26
N PRO A 101 -13.11 6.76 -13.13
CA PRO A 101 -12.96 5.66 -14.08
C PRO A 101 -12.92 4.27 -13.40
N ALA A 102 -13.33 3.23 -14.12
CA ALA A 102 -13.54 1.89 -13.56
C ALA A 102 -12.31 1.28 -12.85
N ASP A 103 -11.10 1.47 -13.37
CA ASP A 103 -9.89 0.93 -12.75
C ASP A 103 -9.55 1.65 -11.44
N GLU A 104 -9.69 2.97 -11.41
CA GLU A 104 -9.54 3.77 -10.19
C GLU A 104 -10.65 3.45 -9.18
N GLN A 105 -11.88 3.24 -9.64
CA GLN A 105 -12.99 2.80 -8.81
C GLN A 105 -12.68 1.46 -8.13
N ALA A 106 -12.11 0.49 -8.86
CA ALA A 106 -11.72 -0.80 -8.30
C ALA A 106 -10.62 -0.65 -7.23
N LEU A 107 -9.65 0.24 -7.46
CA LEU A 107 -8.61 0.55 -6.47
C LEU A 107 -9.20 1.23 -5.22
N LEU A 108 -10.04 2.25 -5.40
CA LEU A 108 -10.71 2.94 -4.29
C LEU A 108 -11.60 2.00 -3.48
N ALA A 109 -12.33 1.09 -4.13
CA ALA A 109 -13.17 0.12 -3.44
C ALA A 109 -12.35 -0.75 -2.46
N ASN A 110 -11.12 -1.13 -2.83
CA ASN A 110 -10.22 -1.86 -1.93
C ASN A 110 -9.88 -1.03 -0.69
N PHE A 111 -9.49 0.22 -0.92
CA PHE A 111 -9.08 1.09 0.17
C PHE A 111 -10.25 1.48 1.08
N VAL A 112 -11.46 1.63 0.55
CA VAL A 112 -12.69 1.83 1.35
C VAL A 112 -12.89 0.68 2.32
N GLU A 113 -12.78 -0.57 1.87
CA GLU A 113 -12.94 -1.72 2.78
C GLU A 113 -11.84 -1.79 3.85
N LEU A 114 -10.62 -1.35 3.52
CA LEU A 114 -9.52 -1.23 4.48
C LEU A 114 -9.75 -0.08 5.48
N MET A 115 -10.32 1.04 5.05
CA MET A 115 -10.68 2.16 5.93
C MET A 115 -11.78 1.76 6.92
N ILE A 116 -12.81 1.05 6.45
CA ILE A 116 -13.86 0.48 7.31
C ILE A 116 -13.20 -0.46 8.34
N LEU A 117 -12.28 -1.32 7.91
CA LEU A 117 -11.57 -2.22 8.82
C LEU A 117 -10.77 -1.46 9.88
N THR A 118 -10.05 -0.40 9.51
CA THR A 118 -9.30 0.44 10.45
C THR A 118 -10.24 1.09 11.46
N ASN A 119 -11.36 1.66 11.01
CA ASN A 119 -12.33 2.29 11.91
C ASN A 119 -12.98 1.28 12.86
N LEU A 120 -13.26 0.04 12.41
CA LEU A 120 -13.73 -1.03 13.28
C LEU A 120 -12.68 -1.43 14.33
N ARG A 121 -11.41 -1.54 13.96
CA ARG A 121 -10.31 -1.90 14.89
C ARG A 121 -10.12 -0.86 15.99
N GLU A 122 -10.35 0.40 15.68
CA GLU A 122 -10.23 1.53 16.60
C GLU A 122 -11.53 1.79 17.38
N SER A 123 -12.63 1.12 17.04
CA SER A 123 -13.91 1.25 17.73
C SER A 123 -13.91 0.50 19.06
N SER A 124 -14.39 1.14 20.12
CA SER A 124 -14.58 0.51 21.43
C SER A 124 -15.77 -0.45 21.49
N THR A 125 -16.64 -0.44 20.47
CA THR A 125 -17.88 -1.24 20.44
C THR A 125 -17.83 -2.39 19.44
N ALA A 126 -16.84 -2.41 18.53
CA ALA A 126 -16.72 -3.46 17.53
C ALA A 126 -16.29 -4.78 18.15
N THR A 127 -16.95 -5.85 17.77
CA THR A 127 -16.60 -7.21 18.17
C THR A 127 -15.47 -7.78 17.32
N GLN A 128 -14.74 -8.74 17.87
CA GLN A 128 -13.71 -9.47 17.10
C GLN A 128 -14.30 -10.18 15.88
N ALA A 129 -15.55 -10.62 15.94
CA ALA A 129 -16.24 -11.24 14.82
C ALA A 129 -16.47 -10.26 13.67
N GLU A 130 -16.92 -9.03 13.95
CA GLU A 130 -17.10 -7.97 12.95
C GLU A 130 -15.78 -7.58 12.30
N ILE A 131 -14.72 -7.36 13.10
CA ILE A 131 -13.38 -7.05 12.60
C ILE A 131 -12.87 -8.17 11.68
N SER A 132 -13.06 -9.42 12.06
CA SER A 132 -12.59 -10.58 11.27
C SER A 132 -13.38 -10.72 9.98
N ALA A 133 -14.71 -10.55 10.02
CA ALA A 133 -15.56 -10.58 8.83
C ALA A 133 -15.21 -9.46 7.85
N GLN A 134 -14.99 -8.24 8.35
CA GLN A 134 -14.59 -7.10 7.53
C GLN A 134 -13.19 -7.31 6.93
N ALA A 135 -12.23 -7.85 7.69
CA ALA A 135 -10.90 -8.16 7.16
C ALA A 135 -10.98 -9.16 6.01
N GLN A 136 -11.73 -10.25 6.18
CA GLN A 136 -11.93 -11.24 5.12
C GLN A 136 -12.61 -10.65 3.88
N LYS A 137 -13.58 -9.74 4.07
CA LYS A 137 -14.23 -9.03 2.96
C LYS A 137 -13.23 -8.16 2.21
N ALA A 138 -12.47 -7.31 2.92
CA ALA A 138 -11.49 -6.41 2.34
C ALA A 138 -10.44 -7.16 1.53
N LEU A 139 -9.91 -8.26 2.07
CA LEU A 139 -8.84 -9.03 1.42
C LEU A 139 -9.30 -9.82 0.20
N ARG A 140 -10.53 -10.36 0.22
CA ARG A 140 -11.10 -11.01 -0.98
C ARG A 140 -11.32 -10.00 -2.09
N LEU A 141 -11.90 -8.84 -1.76
CA LEU A 141 -12.14 -7.78 -2.74
C LEU A 141 -10.81 -7.25 -3.30
N ALA A 142 -9.83 -6.99 -2.43
CA ALA A 142 -8.52 -6.52 -2.84
C ALA A 142 -7.82 -7.51 -3.77
N GLU A 143 -7.90 -8.81 -3.50
CA GLU A 143 -7.32 -9.82 -4.38
C GLU A 143 -7.97 -9.81 -5.77
N GLU A 144 -9.30 -9.74 -5.83
CA GLU A 144 -10.05 -9.71 -7.09
C GLU A 144 -9.71 -8.48 -7.92
N ASN A 145 -9.82 -7.30 -7.31
CA ASN A 145 -9.61 -6.03 -7.99
C ASN A 145 -8.14 -5.84 -8.39
N LEU A 146 -7.20 -6.04 -7.45
CA LEU A 146 -5.78 -5.82 -7.73
C LEU A 146 -5.25 -6.82 -8.75
N ARG A 147 -5.75 -8.07 -8.80
CA ARG A 147 -5.35 -9.05 -9.84
C ARG A 147 -5.59 -8.52 -11.25
N GLY A 148 -6.71 -7.83 -11.49
CA GLY A 148 -6.99 -7.20 -12.77
C GLY A 148 -6.04 -6.04 -13.04
N LEU A 149 -5.87 -5.16 -12.06
CA LEU A 149 -5.04 -3.97 -12.16
C LEU A 149 -3.57 -4.29 -12.43
N VAL A 150 -2.94 -5.17 -11.65
CA VAL A 150 -1.50 -5.49 -11.81
C VAL A 150 -1.18 -6.19 -13.13
N ARG A 151 -2.14 -6.91 -13.71
CA ARG A 151 -1.98 -7.52 -15.05
C ARG A 151 -2.04 -6.49 -16.16
N LYS A 152 -2.86 -5.45 -15.97
CA LYS A 152 -3.06 -4.35 -16.92
C LYS A 152 -1.94 -3.31 -16.83
N TYR A 153 -1.59 -2.92 -15.60
CA TYR A 153 -0.61 -1.89 -15.27
C TYR A 153 0.65 -2.55 -14.69
N LYS A 154 1.44 -3.12 -15.59
CA LYS A 154 2.62 -3.94 -15.26
C LYS A 154 3.77 -3.18 -14.60
N ASP A 155 3.76 -1.86 -14.74
CA ASP A 155 4.79 -0.98 -14.21
C ASP A 155 4.32 -0.29 -12.90
N GLU A 156 3.11 -0.59 -12.41
CA GLU A 156 2.58 -0.06 -11.14
C GLU A 156 3.11 -0.80 -9.92
N VAL A 157 4.39 -0.57 -9.63
CA VAL A 157 5.10 -1.28 -8.57
C VAL A 157 4.47 -1.15 -7.19
N TYR A 158 3.82 -0.02 -6.88
CA TYR A 158 3.16 0.17 -5.58
C TYR A 158 1.88 -0.66 -5.45
N TYR A 159 1.09 -0.77 -6.52
CA TYR A 159 -0.11 -1.63 -6.51
C TYR A 159 0.25 -3.11 -6.64
N ILE A 160 1.34 -3.44 -7.33
CA ILE A 160 1.92 -4.79 -7.30
C ILE A 160 2.31 -5.16 -5.87
N SER A 161 2.94 -4.22 -5.14
CA SER A 161 3.33 -4.45 -3.74
C SER A 161 2.12 -4.76 -2.85
N GLU A 162 1.09 -3.92 -2.90
CA GLU A 162 -0.16 -4.16 -2.17
C GLU A 162 -0.80 -5.51 -2.57
N TYR A 163 -0.79 -5.87 -3.86
CA TYR A 163 -1.33 -7.16 -4.32
C TYR A 163 -0.56 -8.36 -3.77
N ILE A 164 0.76 -8.30 -3.72
CA ILE A 164 1.60 -9.38 -3.19
C ILE A 164 1.39 -9.56 -1.69
N GLU A 165 1.17 -8.48 -0.94
CA GLU A 165 0.79 -8.58 0.48
C GLU A 165 -0.56 -9.30 0.65
N VAL A 166 -1.54 -8.97 -0.20
CA VAL A 166 -2.85 -9.63 -0.19
C VAL A 166 -2.74 -11.12 -0.53
N ILE A 167 -1.94 -11.50 -1.53
CA ILE A 167 -1.71 -12.91 -1.87
C ILE A 167 -1.04 -13.65 -0.72
N ASN A 168 -0.02 -13.05 -0.09
CA ASN A 168 0.62 -13.65 1.07
C ASN A 168 -0.38 -13.85 2.22
N TYR A 169 -1.23 -12.86 2.50
CA TYR A 169 -2.23 -12.98 3.54
C TYR A 169 -3.23 -14.10 3.26
N ASN A 170 -3.77 -14.17 2.04
CA ASN A 170 -4.84 -15.12 1.70
C ASN A 170 -4.33 -16.54 1.47
N HIS A 171 -3.13 -16.69 0.88
CA HIS A 171 -2.63 -17.97 0.35
C HIS A 171 -1.24 -18.36 0.86
N GLY A 172 -0.61 -17.51 1.67
CA GLY A 172 0.69 -17.77 2.28
C GLY A 172 1.90 -17.41 1.41
N PRO A 173 3.11 -17.53 1.98
CA PRO A 173 4.31 -16.94 1.40
C PRO A 173 4.78 -17.61 0.12
N GLN A 174 4.52 -18.92 -0.05
CA GLN A 174 4.88 -19.62 -1.28
C GLN A 174 4.04 -19.12 -2.48
N ALA A 175 2.73 -18.91 -2.30
CA ALA A 175 1.86 -18.40 -3.35
C ALA A 175 2.25 -16.97 -3.77
N ALA A 176 2.64 -16.12 -2.81
CA ALA A 176 3.14 -14.78 -3.09
C ALA A 176 4.45 -14.81 -3.89
N LEU A 177 5.39 -15.70 -3.55
CA LEU A 177 6.63 -15.89 -4.30
C LEU A 177 6.39 -16.42 -5.71
N ASP A 178 5.46 -17.36 -5.88
CA ASP A 178 5.10 -17.92 -7.18
C ASP A 178 4.46 -16.83 -8.06
N THR A 179 3.62 -15.98 -7.47
CA THR A 179 3.00 -14.84 -8.15
C THR A 179 4.05 -13.82 -8.59
N LEU A 180 5.01 -13.48 -7.72
CA LEU A 180 6.15 -12.63 -8.06
C LEU A 180 7.04 -13.21 -9.18
N ALA A 181 7.13 -14.54 -9.28
CA ALA A 181 7.92 -15.20 -10.32
C ALA A 181 7.21 -15.23 -11.68
N ASP A 182 5.88 -15.34 -11.69
CA ASP A 182 5.04 -15.29 -12.90
C ASP A 182 4.93 -13.87 -13.48
N MET A 183 5.02 -12.87 -12.61
CA MET A 183 5.16 -11.47 -12.98
C MET A 183 6.56 -11.21 -13.58
N ASP A 184 6.70 -11.38 -14.90
CA ASP A 184 7.90 -11.09 -15.70
C ASP A 184 8.27 -9.58 -15.66
N HIS A 185 8.69 -9.11 -14.48
CA HIS A 185 8.98 -7.72 -14.13
C HIS A 185 10.38 -7.60 -13.53
N THR A 186 11.31 -8.46 -13.96
CA THR A 186 12.65 -8.61 -13.36
C THR A 186 13.45 -7.31 -13.25
N ARG A 187 13.10 -6.24 -13.99
CA ARG A 187 13.76 -4.94 -13.87
C ARG A 187 13.11 -3.97 -12.86
N LEU A 188 11.79 -4.00 -12.68
CA LEU A 188 11.08 -3.05 -11.80
C LEU A 188 10.87 -3.59 -10.37
N LEU A 189 10.68 -4.91 -10.20
CA LEU A 189 10.51 -5.49 -8.86
C LEU A 189 11.78 -5.39 -8.01
N ASN A 190 12.94 -5.40 -8.66
CA ASN A 190 14.24 -5.19 -8.01
C ASN A 190 14.60 -3.70 -7.84
N ALA A 191 13.78 -2.79 -8.36
CA ALA A 191 13.98 -1.35 -8.22
C ALA A 191 13.25 -0.75 -7.02
N VAL A 192 12.29 -1.47 -6.42
CA VAL A 192 11.53 -1.02 -5.26
C VAL A 192 12.05 -1.68 -3.98
N PRO A 193 12.63 -0.90 -3.04
CA PRO A 193 13.15 -1.43 -1.78
C PRO A 193 12.14 -2.26 -0.99
N PHE A 194 10.87 -1.85 -0.96
CA PHE A 194 9.80 -2.63 -0.30
C PHE A 194 9.71 -4.05 -0.84
N LEU A 195 9.60 -4.25 -2.16
CA LEU A 195 9.42 -5.58 -2.74
C LEU A 195 10.63 -6.47 -2.53
N MET A 196 11.85 -5.90 -2.53
CA MET A 196 13.06 -6.64 -2.19
C MET A 196 13.01 -7.15 -0.74
N GLY A 197 12.75 -6.25 0.21
CA GLY A 197 12.64 -6.59 1.63
C GLY A 197 11.49 -7.57 1.91
N TYR A 198 10.35 -7.37 1.26
CA TYR A 198 9.19 -8.24 1.39
C TYR A 198 9.49 -9.64 0.85
N ARG A 199 10.16 -9.75 -0.30
CA ARG A 199 10.58 -11.06 -0.85
C ARG A 199 11.55 -11.78 0.08
N ALA A 200 12.47 -11.07 0.71
CA ALA A 200 13.34 -11.63 1.75
C ALA A 200 12.51 -12.18 2.93
N GLN A 201 11.52 -11.41 3.40
CA GLN A 201 10.60 -11.86 4.45
C GLN A 201 9.84 -13.13 4.06
N LEU A 202 9.28 -13.20 2.84
CA LEU A 202 8.56 -14.39 2.37
C LEU A 202 9.45 -15.65 2.36
N TYR A 203 10.73 -15.50 1.97
CA TYR A 203 11.69 -16.61 2.05
C TYR A 203 12.02 -16.99 3.50
N ALA A 204 12.16 -16.01 4.40
CA ALA A 204 12.38 -16.25 5.81
C ALA A 204 11.19 -16.99 6.47
N ASP A 205 9.96 -16.62 6.13
CA ASP A 205 8.73 -17.27 6.62
C ASP A 205 8.63 -18.74 6.18
N LEU A 206 9.24 -19.09 5.04
CA LEU A 206 9.38 -20.47 4.56
C LEU A 206 10.60 -21.21 5.14
N GLY A 207 11.35 -20.59 6.05
CA GLY A 207 12.59 -21.15 6.61
C GLY A 207 13.76 -21.18 5.62
N LYS A 208 13.67 -20.49 4.48
CA LYS A 208 14.70 -20.44 3.43
C LYS A 208 15.67 -19.27 3.66
N THR A 209 16.35 -19.26 4.80
CA THR A 209 17.19 -18.13 5.26
C THR A 209 18.28 -17.72 4.27
N ALA A 210 18.99 -18.67 3.66
CA ALA A 210 20.01 -18.36 2.66
C ALA A 210 19.46 -17.55 1.47
N LYS A 211 18.25 -17.87 1.02
CA LYS A 211 17.58 -17.09 -0.04
C LYS A 211 17.12 -15.72 0.46
N ALA A 212 16.69 -15.60 1.71
CA ALA A 212 16.34 -14.31 2.28
C ALA A 212 17.55 -13.36 2.30
N ASP A 213 18.72 -13.88 2.72
CA ASP A 213 19.98 -13.12 2.75
C ASP A 213 20.41 -12.65 1.35
N GLU A 214 20.22 -13.47 0.31
CA GLU A 214 20.51 -13.07 -1.07
C GLU A 214 19.76 -11.79 -1.47
N TYR A 215 18.52 -11.58 -1.03
CA TYR A 215 17.75 -10.37 -1.36
C TYR A 215 18.12 -9.16 -0.50
N LEU A 216 18.67 -9.36 0.70
CA LEU A 216 19.08 -8.27 1.60
C LEU A 216 20.50 -7.78 1.31
N TYR A 217 21.37 -8.66 0.78
CA TYR A 217 22.79 -8.37 0.60
C TYR A 217 23.24 -8.32 -0.86
N GLN A 218 22.32 -8.33 -1.83
CA GLN A 218 22.61 -7.96 -3.21
C GLN A 218 23.08 -6.50 -3.28
N ARG A 219 24.40 -6.30 -3.24
CA ARG A 219 25.10 -5.07 -3.60
C ARG A 219 25.83 -5.28 -4.92
#